data_AF-X0Y1Z0-F1
#
_entry.id   AF-X0Y1Z0-F1
#
_cell.length_a   1.000
_cell.length_b   1.000
_cell.length_c   1.000
_cell.angle_alpha   90.00
_cell.angle_beta   90.00
_cell.angle_gamma   90.00
#
_symmetry.space_group_name_H-M   'P 1'
#
loop_
_entity.id
_entity.type
_entity.pdbx_description
1 polymer ?
#
loop_
_entity_poly.entity_id
_entity_poly.type
_entity_poly.pdbx_seq_one_letter_code
_entity_poly.pdbx_strand_id
1 'polypeptide(L)'
;ATSLNIQTFLYYGTCLGFVRDGGYIIGDNDIDVGILGGLEELTAKLVEKGFINRRTYGKNRHFLKYGILLDIYFKFSGRNFFQSFDKVNYKNRDYNVPHPIEEYLKARYGDWKIKKLRKVWEG
;
A
#
# COMPACT_ATOMS: atom_id res chain seq x y z
N ALA A 1 -12.62 10.76 -18.91
CA ALA A 1 -12.63 9.70 -17.87
C ALA A 1 -12.93 10.38 -16.55
N THR A 2 -14.06 10.06 -15.91
CA THR A 2 -14.41 10.61 -14.59
C THR A 2 -13.33 10.18 -13.61
N SER A 3 -12.60 11.14 -13.03
CA SER A 3 -11.67 10.86 -11.95
C SER A 3 -12.47 10.24 -10.82
N LEU A 4 -12.21 8.97 -10.51
CA LEU A 4 -12.71 8.36 -9.30
C LEU A 4 -12.11 9.20 -8.17
N ASN A 5 -12.93 9.90 -7.39
CA ASN A 5 -12.49 10.76 -6.30
C ASN A 5 -11.97 9.90 -5.14
N ILE A 6 -10.89 9.18 -5.39
CA ILE A 6 -10.31 8.16 -4.53
C ILE A 6 -8.90 8.61 -4.22
N GLN A 7 -8.69 8.98 -2.97
CA GLN A 7 -7.35 9.27 -2.49
C GLN A 7 -6.64 7.95 -2.23
N THR A 8 -5.52 7.72 -2.91
CA THR A 8 -4.66 6.55 -2.70
C THR A 8 -3.36 6.96 -2.05
N PHE A 9 -2.74 6.04 -1.30
CA PHE A 9 -1.42 6.19 -0.70
C PHE A 9 -0.74 4.83 -0.56
N LEU A 10 0.60 4.81 -0.60
CA LEU A 10 1.36 3.59 -0.33
C LEU A 10 1.17 3.23 1.13
N TYR A 11 0.97 1.94 1.39
CA TYR A 11 0.74 1.45 2.73
C TYR A 11 1.76 0.36 3.10
N TYR A 12 1.86 0.05 4.39
CA TYR A 12 2.67 -1.04 4.94
C TYR A 12 4.03 -1.28 4.24
N GLY A 13 4.26 -2.49 3.69
CA GLY A 13 5.56 -2.92 3.19
C GLY A 13 6.01 -2.11 1.98
N THR A 14 5.06 -1.80 1.10
CA THR A 14 5.32 -0.93 -0.06
C THR A 14 5.71 0.49 0.36
N CYS A 15 5.02 1.07 1.35
CA CYS A 15 5.38 2.37 1.91
C CYS A 15 6.78 2.37 2.53
N LEU A 16 7.08 1.36 3.35
CA LEU A 16 8.40 1.18 3.95
C LEU A 16 9.50 1.11 2.89
N GLY A 17 9.31 0.29 1.85
CA GLY A 17 10.28 0.15 0.77
C GLY A 17 10.56 1.47 0.08
N PHE A 18 9.51 2.20 -0.29
CA PHE A 18 9.69 3.44 -1.04
C PHE A 18 10.38 4.52 -0.21
N VAL A 19 10.04 4.62 1.07
CA VAL A 19 10.63 5.62 1.98
C VAL A 19 12.06 5.26 2.39
N ARG A 20 12.33 3.97 2.63
CA ARG A 20 13.63 3.51 3.14
C ARG A 20 14.62 3.16 2.04
N ASP A 21 14.17 2.39 1.06
CA ASP A 21 15.02 1.73 0.05
C ASP A 21 14.90 2.42 -1.31
N GLY A 22 14.07 3.45 -1.43
CA GLY A 22 13.84 4.18 -2.68
C GLY A 22 13.08 3.37 -3.74
N GLY A 23 12.35 2.31 -3.33
CA GLY A 23 11.59 1.47 -4.26
C GLY A 23 10.97 0.24 -3.60
N TYR A 24 10.66 -0.78 -4.40
CA TYR A 24 10.15 -2.05 -3.88
C TYR A 24 11.22 -2.78 -3.05
N ILE A 25 10.79 -3.44 -1.98
CA ILE A 25 11.69 -4.30 -1.20
C ILE A 25 11.95 -5.57 -2.02
N ILE A 26 13.23 -5.96 -2.12
CA ILE A 26 13.63 -7.14 -2.88
C ILE A 26 13.03 -8.39 -2.23
N GLY A 27 12.33 -9.19 -3.02
CA GLY A 27 11.68 -10.43 -2.58
C GLY A 27 10.27 -10.26 -2.02
N ASP A 28 9.78 -9.02 -1.86
CA ASP A 28 8.38 -8.75 -1.52
C ASP A 28 7.49 -9.07 -2.73
N ASN A 29 6.33 -9.69 -2.51
CA ASN A 29 5.49 -10.25 -3.57
C ASN A 29 4.08 -9.64 -3.64
N ASP A 30 3.81 -8.63 -2.82
CA ASP A 30 2.58 -7.87 -2.78
C ASP A 30 2.82 -6.36 -2.92
N ILE A 31 1.73 -5.66 -3.21
CA ILE A 31 1.67 -4.20 -3.25
C ILE A 31 0.56 -3.80 -2.28
N ASP A 32 0.92 -3.03 -1.26
CA ASP A 32 0.01 -2.54 -0.23
C ASP A 32 -0.45 -1.11 -0.57
N VAL A 33 -1.76 -0.92 -0.78
CA VAL A 33 -2.35 0.39 -1.09
C VAL A 33 -3.49 0.71 -0.13
N GLY A 34 -3.38 1.86 0.53
CA GLY A 34 -4.47 2.46 1.30
C GLY A 34 -5.34 3.35 0.42
N ILE A 35 -6.65 3.32 0.64
CA ILE A 35 -7.61 4.17 -0.06
C ILE A 35 -8.54 4.91 0.92
N LEU A 36 -8.91 6.13 0.57
CA LEU A 36 -10.01 6.87 1.20
C LEU A 36 -11.17 7.02 0.20
N GLY A 37 -12.30 6.39 0.53
CA GLY A 37 -13.50 6.40 -0.30
C GLY A 37 -13.41 5.51 -1.55
N GLY A 38 -14.54 5.35 -2.23
CA GLY A 38 -14.64 4.74 -3.57
C GLY A 38 -14.22 3.27 -3.69
N LEU A 39 -14.35 2.46 -2.64
CA LEU A 39 -13.92 1.06 -2.63
C LEU A 39 -14.60 0.23 -3.73
N GLU A 40 -15.91 0.39 -3.90
CA GLU A 40 -16.68 -0.43 -4.85
C GLU A 40 -16.37 -0.03 -6.29
N GLU A 41 -16.21 1.27 -6.54
CA GLU A 41 -15.83 1.82 -7.84
C GLU A 41 -14.41 1.39 -8.24
N LEU A 42 -13.46 1.45 -7.29
CA LEU A 42 -12.11 0.94 -7.51
C LEU A 42 -12.14 -0.56 -7.78
N THR A 43 -12.91 -1.33 -7.00
CA THR A 43 -13.06 -2.77 -7.17
C THR A 43 -13.56 -3.10 -8.58
N ALA A 44 -14.64 -2.46 -9.02
CA ALA A 44 -15.20 -2.68 -10.35
C ALA A 44 -14.18 -2.36 -11.45
N LYS A 45 -13.44 -1.26 -11.30
CA LYS A 45 -12.40 -0.85 -12.26
C LYS A 45 -11.20 -1.78 -12.27
N LEU A 46 -10.77 -2.30 -11.12
CA LEU A 46 -9.70 -3.31 -11.07
C LEU A 46 -10.13 -4.60 -11.79
N VAL A 47 -11.35 -5.07 -11.55
CA VAL A 47 -11.90 -6.24 -12.25
C VAL A 47 -11.99 -6.01 -13.76
N GLU A 48 -12.48 -4.85 -14.20
CA GLU A 48 -12.50 -4.44 -15.62
C GLU A 48 -11.10 -4.46 -16.25
N LYS A 49 -10.07 -4.11 -15.46
CA LYS A 49 -8.66 -4.15 -15.87
C LYS A 49 -8.01 -5.53 -15.74
N GLY A 50 -8.78 -6.58 -15.50
CA GLY A 50 -8.31 -7.97 -15.47
C GLY A 50 -7.61 -8.36 -14.17
N PHE A 51 -7.82 -7.63 -13.07
CA PHE A 51 -7.44 -8.10 -11.75
C PHE A 51 -8.43 -9.14 -11.25
N ILE A 52 -7.93 -10.24 -10.71
CA ILE A 52 -8.76 -11.29 -10.12
C ILE A 52 -8.95 -10.96 -8.65
N ASN A 53 -10.17 -10.68 -8.21
CA ASN A 53 -10.48 -10.56 -6.78
C ASN A 53 -10.42 -11.97 -6.15
N ARG A 54 -9.31 -12.27 -5.46
CA ARG A 54 -9.04 -13.62 -4.94
C ARG A 54 -9.75 -13.88 -3.63
N ARG A 55 -9.77 -12.88 -2.74
CA ARG A 55 -10.28 -13.03 -1.37
C ARG A 55 -10.73 -11.69 -0.79
N THR A 56 -11.81 -11.75 -0.02
CA THR A 56 -12.26 -10.70 0.89
C THR A 56 -12.08 -11.25 2.32
N TYR A 57 -10.97 -10.92 2.98
CA TYR A 57 -10.79 -11.23 4.40
C TYR A 57 -11.08 -10.00 5.24
N GLY A 58 -12.13 -10.07 6.07
CA GLY A 58 -12.48 -8.98 6.98
C GLY A 58 -12.67 -7.65 6.24
N LYS A 59 -11.79 -6.69 6.50
CA LYS A 59 -11.88 -5.29 6.05
C LYS A 59 -10.93 -4.92 4.89
N ASN A 60 -10.33 -5.87 4.18
CA ASN A 60 -9.39 -5.64 3.06
C ASN A 60 -9.83 -6.41 1.79
N ARG A 61 -9.35 -5.99 0.61
CA ARG A 61 -9.56 -6.70 -0.67
C ARG A 61 -8.22 -7.11 -1.29
N HIS A 62 -8.14 -8.36 -1.72
CA HIS A 62 -6.93 -8.95 -2.27
C HIS A 62 -7.14 -9.24 -3.76
N PHE A 63 -6.38 -8.55 -4.61
CA PHE A 63 -6.44 -8.72 -6.05
C PHE A 63 -5.17 -9.37 -6.57
N LEU A 64 -5.27 -10.24 -7.56
CA LEU A 64 -4.12 -10.85 -8.21
C LEU A 64 -4.06 -10.43 -9.67
N LYS A 65 -2.89 -10.01 -10.13
CA LYS A 65 -2.62 -9.80 -11.55
C LYS A 65 -1.17 -10.15 -11.86
N TYR A 66 -0.96 -10.96 -12.89
CA TYR A 66 0.38 -11.43 -13.31
C TYR A 66 1.22 -12.05 -12.19
N GLY A 67 0.57 -12.75 -11.25
CA GLY A 67 1.26 -13.37 -10.11
C GLY A 67 1.60 -12.40 -8.96
N ILE A 68 1.32 -11.11 -9.09
CA ILE A 68 1.53 -10.10 -8.06
C ILE A 68 0.23 -9.85 -7.29
N LEU A 69 0.31 -9.89 -5.96
CA LEU A 69 -0.81 -9.58 -5.09
C LEU A 69 -0.92 -8.05 -4.89
N LEU A 70 -2.13 -7.52 -4.96
CA LEU A 70 -2.46 -6.13 -4.65
C LEU A 70 -3.46 -6.13 -3.50
N ASP A 71 -2.99 -5.67 -2.35
CA ASP A 71 -3.78 -5.58 -1.13
C ASP A 71 -4.32 -4.16 -0.98
N ILE A 72 -5.64 -4.04 -0.98
CA ILE A 72 -6.36 -2.78 -0.84
C ILE A 72 -6.93 -2.66 0.57
N TYR A 73 -6.49 -1.63 1.29
CA TYR A 73 -6.89 -1.29 2.64
C TYR A 73 -7.80 -0.07 2.64
N PHE A 74 -8.95 -0.15 3.30
CA PHE A 74 -9.98 0.91 3.24
C PHE A 74 -10.63 1.23 4.59
N LYS A 75 -10.23 0.55 5.67
CA LYS A 75 -10.67 0.84 7.04
C LYS A 75 -9.46 0.94 7.95
N PHE A 76 -9.33 2.08 8.60
CA PHE A 76 -8.19 2.39 9.46
C PHE A 76 -8.67 2.66 10.90
N SER A 77 -7.91 2.22 11.89
CA SER A 77 -8.19 2.45 13.31
C SER A 77 -6.92 2.85 14.04
N GLY A 78 -7.03 3.73 15.04
CA GLY A 78 -5.89 4.23 15.83
C GLY A 78 -5.55 5.68 15.50
N ARG A 79 -4.27 6.06 15.66
CA ARG A 79 -3.77 7.40 15.27
C ARG A 79 -4.09 7.67 13.81
N ASN A 80 -4.53 8.89 13.52
CA ASN A 80 -4.99 9.25 12.19
C ASN A 80 -3.83 9.83 11.34
N PHE A 81 -3.15 8.95 10.59
CA PHE A 81 -2.05 9.31 9.68
C PHE A 81 -2.52 9.64 8.25
N PHE A 82 -3.84 9.71 8.02
CA PHE A 82 -4.43 9.76 6.68
C PHE A 82 -5.30 11.00 6.46
N GLN A 83 -5.15 12.03 7.31
CA GLN A 83 -5.80 13.35 7.09
C GLN A 83 -5.05 14.19 6.06
N SER A 84 -3.73 14.03 6.02
CA SER A 84 -2.82 14.62 5.03
C SER A 84 -1.79 13.55 4.64
N PHE A 85 -1.01 13.85 3.59
CA PHE A 85 -0.03 12.90 3.05
C PHE A 85 1.30 13.60 2.81
N ASP A 86 2.37 12.95 3.21
CA ASP A 86 3.70 13.23 2.70
C ASP A 86 3.83 12.64 1.29
N LYS A 87 4.92 12.96 0.61
CA LYS A 87 5.22 12.44 -0.72
C LYS A 87 6.57 11.75 -0.77
N VAL A 88 6.63 10.67 -1.53
CA VAL A 88 7.87 10.02 -1.96
C VAL A 88 7.91 9.97 -3.47
N ASN A 89 9.06 10.31 -4.07
CA ASN A 89 9.24 10.23 -5.51
C ASN A 89 9.85 8.88 -5.89
N TYR A 90 9.26 8.21 -6.88
CA TYR A 90 9.83 7.01 -7.48
C TYR A 90 9.61 7.04 -8.99
N LYS A 91 10.71 6.93 -9.75
CA LYS A 91 10.70 6.96 -11.23
C LYS A 91 9.92 8.16 -11.79
N ASN A 92 10.20 9.36 -11.28
CA ASN A 92 9.56 10.62 -11.69
C ASN A 92 8.04 10.68 -11.43
N ARG A 93 7.55 9.91 -10.46
CA ARG A 93 6.17 9.98 -9.98
C ARG A 93 6.15 10.15 -8.48
N ASP A 94 5.32 11.07 -8.02
CA ASP A 94 5.06 11.25 -6.61
C ASP A 94 3.96 10.28 -6.17
N TYR A 95 4.23 9.62 -5.05
CA TYR A 95 3.26 8.77 -4.37
C TYR A 95 2.98 9.35 -3.00
N ASN A 96 1.70 9.39 -2.64
CA ASN A 96 1.29 9.77 -1.30
C ASN A 96 1.70 8.67 -0.32
N VAL A 97 2.19 9.08 0.84
CA VAL A 97 2.48 8.21 1.99
C VAL A 97 1.86 8.83 3.24
N PRO A 98 1.58 8.05 4.29
CA PRO A 98 0.94 8.58 5.50
C PRO A 98 1.76 9.72 6.12
N HIS A 99 1.07 10.68 6.74
CA HIS A 99 1.70 11.83 7.40
C HIS A 99 1.43 11.82 8.92
N PRO A 100 2.42 12.12 9.77
CA PRO A 100 3.85 12.25 9.46
C PRO A 100 4.49 10.88 9.19
N ILE A 101 5.26 10.76 8.11
CA ILE A 101 5.74 9.46 7.64
C ILE A 101 6.66 8.72 8.63
N GLU A 102 7.57 9.45 9.29
CA GLU A 102 8.47 8.90 10.30
C GLU A 102 7.70 8.32 11.50
N GLU A 103 6.62 8.99 11.93
CA GLU A 103 5.78 8.52 13.03
C GLU A 103 4.94 7.31 12.63
N TYR A 104 4.39 7.31 11.42
CA TYR A 104 3.66 6.17 10.88
C TYR A 104 4.56 4.92 10.84
N LEU A 105 5.75 5.03 10.25
CA LEU A 105 6.68 3.91 10.14
C LEU A 105 7.18 3.45 11.51
N LYS A 106 7.46 4.39 12.43
CA LYS A 106 7.82 4.05 13.83
C LYS A 106 6.68 3.34 14.56
N ALA A 107 5.45 3.82 14.46
CA ALA A 107 4.29 3.19 15.08
C ALA A 107 4.02 1.79 14.51
N ARG A 108 4.30 1.59 13.21
CA ARG A 108 4.03 0.32 12.52
C ARG A 108 5.11 -0.73 12.70
N TYR A 109 6.37 -0.31 12.76
CA TYR A 109 7.53 -1.19 12.62
C TYR A 109 8.61 -1.03 13.69
N GLY A 110 8.52 -0.03 14.58
CA GLY A 110 9.55 0.29 15.55
C GLY A 110 10.78 0.90 14.86
N ASP A 111 11.93 0.25 14.98
CA ASP A 111 13.19 0.65 14.31
C ASP A 111 13.17 0.29 12.82
N TRP A 112 12.27 0.94 12.10
CA TRP A 112 11.91 0.64 10.72
C TRP A 112 13.08 0.78 9.74
N LYS A 113 14.05 1.65 10.04
CA LYS A 113 15.25 1.92 9.24
C LYS A 113 16.18 0.71 9.11
N ILE A 114 16.14 -0.23 10.06
CA ILE A 114 16.96 -1.45 10.05
C ILE A 114 16.12 -2.72 9.94
N LYS A 115 14.79 -2.58 9.75
CA LYS A 115 13.87 -3.70 9.74
C LYS A 115 14.14 -4.64 8.57
N LYS A 116 14.52 -5.88 8.86
CA LYS A 116 14.46 -6.99 7.89
C LYS A 116 13.01 -7.42 7.71
N LEU A 117 12.52 -7.50 6.46
CA LEU A 117 11.26 -8.19 6.16
C LEU A 117 11.46 -9.71 6.23
N ARG A 118 10.35 -10.45 6.32
CA ARG A 118 10.31 -11.86 6.72
C ARG A 118 11.29 -12.71 5.93
N LYS A 119 12.02 -13.60 6.63
CA LYS A 119 13.05 -14.52 6.12
C LYS A 119 12.78 -14.94 4.67
N VAL A 120 13.69 -14.55 3.77
CA VAL A 120 13.97 -15.34 2.58
C VAL A 120 14.30 -16.73 3.14
N TRP A 121 13.58 -17.76 2.71
CA TRP A 121 13.98 -19.13 3.02
C TRP A 121 15.33 -19.35 2.34
N GLU A 122 16.42 -19.23 3.09
CA GLU A 122 17.69 -19.83 2.71
C GLU A 122 17.44 -21.34 2.78
N GLY A 123 17.48 -21.96 1.61
CA GLY A 123 17.23 -23.40 1.45
C GLY A 123 18.21 -24.27 2.19
#